data_AF-I4C6Q7-F1
#
_entry.id   AF-I4C6Q7-F1
#
_cell.length_a   1.000
_cell.length_b   1.000
_cell.length_c   1.000
_cell.angle_alpha   90.00
_cell.angle_beta   90.00
_cell.angle_gamma   90.00
#
_symmetry.space_group_name_H-M   'P 1'
#
loop_
_entity.id
_entity.type
_entity.pdbx_description
1 polymer ?
#
loop_
_entity_poly.entity_id
_entity_poly.type
_entity_poly.pdbx_seq_one_letter_code
_entity_poly.pdbx_strand_id
1 'polypeptide(L)'
;MEKFDTLDLTRKKRAPEYEKKVREDDTVSTPSRLDVSTQTEQAHMRHLVEDHLEEKARKASRRKWGGRGLIALGCMLLFTSCPLYAFTLIGPETVLTALAMIAGGSALLAWRPRLKDTNEAIIVAAKYGNCLTATRLALELDVTLDRAERIIQELVKSGIAEIDLMHKDSTNSIVYKIRGL
;
A
#
# COMPACT_ATOMS: atom_id res chain seq x y z
N MET A 1 30.11 43.03 3.07
CA MET A 1 28.78 43.27 2.47
C MET A 1 28.97 43.29 0.97
N GLU A 2 28.97 42.11 0.35
CA GLU A 2 29.11 41.94 -1.09
C GLU A 2 27.75 41.57 -1.67
N LYS A 3 27.33 42.34 -2.68
CA LYS A 3 26.09 42.17 -3.42
C LYS A 3 26.31 41.04 -4.42
N PHE A 4 25.50 39.99 -4.33
CA PHE A 4 25.43 38.96 -5.37
C PHE A 4 24.25 39.27 -6.28
N ASP A 5 24.58 39.51 -7.54
CA ASP A 5 23.66 39.80 -8.63
C ASP A 5 22.76 38.60 -8.95
N THR A 6 21.48 38.89 -9.07
CA THR A 6 20.41 38.02 -9.55
C THR A 6 20.59 37.69 -11.03
N LEU A 7 20.99 36.46 -11.34
CA LEU A 7 21.00 35.91 -12.69
C LEU A 7 19.62 35.37 -13.07
N ASP A 8 18.96 36.16 -13.91
CA ASP A 8 17.71 35.92 -14.60
C ASP A 8 17.90 34.79 -15.64
N LEU A 9 17.26 33.64 -15.42
CA LEU A 9 17.26 32.49 -16.34
C LEU A 9 15.85 32.18 -16.86
N THR A 10 15.21 33.18 -17.47
CA THR A 10 14.03 33.00 -18.32
C THR A 10 14.42 32.52 -19.73
N ARG A 11 15.00 31.31 -19.83
CA ARG A 11 15.29 30.70 -21.15
C ARG A 11 14.09 29.91 -21.67
N LYS A 12 13.17 30.66 -22.26
CA LYS A 12 12.16 30.25 -23.23
C LYS A 12 12.79 29.41 -24.35
N LYS A 13 12.50 28.11 -24.42
CA LYS A 13 12.66 27.30 -25.64
C LYS A 13 11.37 26.56 -25.93
N ARG A 14 10.74 26.99 -27.03
CA ARG A 14 9.59 26.36 -27.69
C ARG A 14 10.00 24.94 -28.09
N ALA A 15 9.17 23.95 -27.76
CA ALA A 15 9.26 22.63 -28.36
C ALA A 15 8.49 22.65 -29.71
N PRO A 16 8.99 21.97 -30.76
CA PRO A 16 8.34 21.90 -32.05
C PRO A 16 7.13 20.96 -32.01
N GLU A 17 6.04 21.50 -32.54
CA GLU A 17 4.81 20.84 -32.94
C GLU A 17 5.14 19.79 -34.02
N TYR A 18 5.09 18.51 -33.66
CA TYR A 18 5.18 17.41 -34.63
C TYR A 18 3.76 16.96 -34.98
N GLU A 19 3.25 17.53 -36.05
CA GLU A 19 2.02 17.15 -36.71
C GLU A 19 2.24 15.80 -37.42
N LYS A 20 2.05 14.68 -36.70
CA LYS A 20 2.11 13.35 -37.31
C LYS A 20 0.71 12.98 -37.83
N LYS A 21 0.51 13.31 -39.11
CA LYS A 21 -0.58 12.87 -39.98
C LYS A 21 -0.68 11.34 -39.94
N VAL A 22 -1.53 10.80 -39.08
CA VAL A 22 -1.89 9.37 -39.10
C VAL A 22 -2.99 9.20 -40.13
N ARG A 23 -2.58 8.53 -41.20
CA ARG A 23 -3.38 7.99 -42.29
C ARG A 23 -4.45 7.07 -41.70
N GLU A 24 -5.72 7.45 -41.85
CA GLU A 24 -6.86 6.54 -41.76
C GLU A 24 -6.72 5.52 -42.90
N ASP A 25 -6.19 4.34 -42.59
CA ASP A 25 -6.41 3.15 -43.40
C ASP A 25 -7.59 2.40 -42.77
N ASP A 26 -8.74 2.49 -43.44
CA ASP A 26 -9.95 1.74 -43.15
C ASP A 26 -9.70 0.23 -43.35
N THR A 27 -9.15 -0.43 -42.33
CA THR A 27 -9.21 -1.89 -42.23
C THR A 27 -10.47 -2.28 -41.49
N VAL A 28 -11.43 -2.79 -42.27
CA VAL A 28 -12.64 -3.49 -41.87
C VAL A 28 -12.34 -4.49 -40.74
N SER A 29 -12.68 -4.09 -39.51
CA SER A 29 -12.62 -4.94 -38.32
C SER A 29 -13.64 -6.06 -38.44
N THR A 30 -13.17 -7.24 -38.81
CA THR A 30 -13.94 -8.48 -38.60
C THR A 30 -14.01 -8.69 -37.09
N PRO A 31 -15.20 -8.80 -36.46
CA PRO A 31 -15.31 -8.97 -35.01
C PRO A 31 -14.65 -10.28 -34.59
N SER A 32 -13.47 -10.17 -34.01
CA SER A 32 -12.68 -11.30 -33.55
C SER A 32 -13.36 -11.91 -32.34
N ARG A 33 -13.80 -13.17 -32.50
CA ARG A 33 -14.54 -13.99 -31.54
C ARG A 33 -13.74 -14.34 -30.25
N LEU A 34 -12.60 -13.68 -30.00
CA LEU A 34 -11.70 -13.93 -28.87
C LEU A 34 -12.02 -13.07 -27.62
N ASP A 35 -12.80 -11.99 -27.75
CA ASP A 35 -13.01 -11.03 -26.64
C ASP A 35 -13.97 -11.53 -25.55
N VAL A 36 -14.71 -12.61 -25.79
CA VAL A 36 -15.69 -13.14 -24.80
C VAL A 36 -15.00 -13.90 -23.66
N SER A 37 -13.82 -14.49 -23.92
CA SER A 37 -13.09 -15.27 -22.91
C SER A 37 -12.38 -14.40 -21.87
N THR A 38 -11.80 -13.27 -22.31
CA THR A 38 -11.13 -12.32 -21.42
C THR A 38 -12.11 -11.56 -20.52
N GLN A 39 -13.34 -11.34 -21.00
CA GLN A 39 -14.35 -10.62 -20.23
C GLN A 39 -14.89 -11.44 -19.04
N THR A 40 -15.00 -12.76 -19.21
CA THR A 40 -15.45 -13.67 -18.12
C THR A 40 -14.35 -13.88 -17.08
N GLU A 41 -13.09 -13.97 -17.50
CA GLU A 41 -11.95 -14.08 -16.60
C GLU A 41 -11.75 -12.81 -15.75
N GLN A 42 -11.93 -11.63 -16.35
CA GLN A 42 -11.91 -10.36 -15.61
C GLN A 42 -13.03 -10.23 -14.58
N ALA A 43 -14.24 -10.71 -14.90
CA ALA A 43 -15.36 -10.70 -13.95
C ALA A 43 -15.09 -11.64 -12.76
N HIS A 44 -14.54 -12.82 -13.01
CA HIS A 44 -14.16 -13.77 -11.96
C HIS A 44 -13.05 -13.22 -11.05
N MET A 45 -12.05 -12.56 -11.65
CA MET A 45 -10.94 -11.96 -10.91
C MET A 45 -11.39 -10.81 -10.01
N ARG A 46 -12.37 -10.00 -10.46
CA ARG A 46 -12.97 -8.94 -9.63
C ARG A 46 -13.68 -9.51 -8.39
N HIS A 47 -14.42 -10.62 -8.55
CA HIS A 47 -15.11 -11.27 -7.43
C HIS A 47 -14.12 -11.83 -6.40
N LEU A 48 -13.04 -12.48 -6.86
CA LEU A 48 -11.96 -12.97 -5.98
C LEU A 48 -11.28 -11.84 -5.19
N VAL A 49 -11.04 -10.70 -5.84
CA VAL A 49 -10.47 -9.51 -5.18
C VAL A 49 -11.44 -8.95 -4.14
N GLU A 50 -12.74 -8.85 -4.45
CA GLU A 50 -13.76 -8.42 -3.48
C GLU A 50 -13.82 -9.35 -2.27
N ASP A 51 -13.85 -10.67 -2.47
CA ASP A 51 -13.85 -11.67 -1.39
C ASP A 51 -12.59 -11.54 -0.51
N HIS A 52 -11.41 -11.34 -1.11
CA HIS A 52 -10.17 -11.13 -0.36
C HIS A 52 -10.15 -9.81 0.41
N LEU A 53 -10.73 -8.75 -0.16
CA LEU A 53 -10.86 -7.45 0.53
C LEU A 53 -11.82 -7.56 1.71
N GLU A 54 -12.94 -8.27 1.57
CA GLU A 54 -13.88 -8.51 2.68
C GLU A 54 -13.25 -9.36 3.80
N GLU A 55 -12.53 -10.42 3.45
CA GLU A 55 -11.84 -11.26 4.44
C GLU A 55 -10.78 -10.45 5.21
N LYS A 56 -10.03 -9.59 4.51
CA LYS A 56 -9.05 -8.68 5.13
C LYS A 56 -9.76 -7.63 5.99
N ALA A 57 -10.90 -7.10 5.57
CA ALA A 57 -11.69 -6.15 6.36
C ALA A 57 -12.20 -6.78 7.67
N ARG A 58 -12.69 -8.03 7.62
CA ARG A 58 -13.09 -8.80 8.81
C ARG A 58 -11.90 -9.09 9.74
N LYS A 59 -10.74 -9.46 9.19
CA LYS A 59 -9.52 -9.67 9.99
C LYS A 59 -8.99 -8.36 10.59
N ALA A 60 -9.10 -7.25 9.87
CA ALA A 60 -8.72 -5.92 10.35
C ALA A 60 -9.66 -5.41 11.45
N SER A 61 -10.97 -5.68 11.36
CA SER A 61 -11.94 -5.30 12.40
C SER A 61 -11.65 -6.02 13.72
N ARG A 62 -11.37 -7.34 13.69
CA ARG A 62 -10.97 -8.11 14.89
C ARG A 62 -9.69 -7.57 15.54
N ARG A 63 -8.71 -7.13 14.74
CA ARG A 63 -7.45 -6.54 15.26
C ARG A 63 -7.60 -5.13 15.83
N LYS A 64 -8.60 -4.35 15.40
CA LYS A 64 -8.91 -3.04 16.00
C LYS A 64 -9.55 -3.18 17.37
N TRP A 65 -10.31 -4.26 17.59
CA TRP A 65 -10.91 -4.59 18.88
C TRP A 65 -9.89 -5.09 19.91
N GLY A 66 -8.85 -5.82 19.51
CA GLY A 66 -7.83 -6.29 20.45
C GLY A 66 -7.09 -5.16 21.19
N GLY A 67 -6.63 -4.13 20.46
CA GLY A 67 -5.94 -2.99 21.07
C GLY A 67 -6.85 -2.09 21.90
N ARG A 68 -8.07 -1.80 21.39
CA ARG A 68 -9.06 -1.01 22.13
C ARG A 68 -9.61 -1.75 23.36
N GLY A 69 -9.78 -3.06 23.26
CA GLY A 69 -10.20 -3.93 24.35
C GLY A 69 -9.15 -4.00 25.46
N LEU A 70 -7.86 -4.08 25.13
CA LEU A 70 -6.79 -4.06 26.12
C LEU A 70 -6.72 -2.72 26.88
N ILE A 71 -6.89 -1.59 26.17
CA ILE A 71 -6.96 -0.26 26.79
C ILE A 71 -8.20 -0.14 27.67
N ALA A 72 -9.37 -0.56 27.19
CA ALA A 72 -10.61 -0.55 27.96
C ALA A 72 -10.52 -1.42 29.21
N LEU A 73 -9.91 -2.60 29.12
CA LEU A 73 -9.69 -3.51 30.25
C LEU A 73 -8.71 -2.92 31.26
N GLY A 74 -7.62 -2.27 30.81
CA GLY A 74 -6.69 -1.54 31.67
C GLY A 74 -7.37 -0.37 32.40
N CYS A 75 -8.18 0.43 31.69
CA CYS A 75 -8.97 1.50 32.32
C CYS A 75 -10.01 0.95 33.30
N MET A 76 -10.69 -0.15 32.96
CA MET A 76 -11.70 -0.76 33.83
C MET A 76 -11.05 -1.28 35.12
N LEU A 77 -9.88 -1.91 35.05
CA LEU A 77 -9.09 -2.33 36.22
C LEU A 77 -8.70 -1.14 37.13
N LEU A 78 -8.34 0.01 36.53
CA LEU A 78 -8.04 1.23 37.27
C LEU A 78 -9.28 1.82 37.96
N PHE A 79 -10.48 1.68 37.38
CA PHE A 79 -11.73 2.20 37.95
C PHE A 79 -12.38 1.25 38.96
N THR A 80 -12.29 -0.07 38.76
CA THR A 80 -12.83 -1.06 39.71
C THR A 80 -12.01 -1.14 40.98
N SER A 81 -10.73 -0.74 40.91
CA SER A 81 -9.89 -0.54 42.09
C SER A 81 -10.15 0.88 42.61
N CYS A 82 -10.94 1.02 43.67
CA CYS A 82 -10.97 2.27 44.42
C CYS A 82 -9.51 2.59 44.80
N PRO A 83 -8.89 3.71 44.34
CA PRO A 83 -7.45 3.94 44.48
C PRO A 83 -6.98 3.94 45.94
N LEU A 84 -7.91 4.06 46.89
CA LEU A 84 -7.67 4.03 48.33
C LEU A 84 -7.64 2.62 48.95
N TYR A 85 -8.21 1.58 48.32
CA TYR A 85 -8.27 0.22 48.88
C TYR A 85 -7.17 -0.71 48.34
N ALA A 86 -6.68 -0.48 47.12
CA ALA A 86 -5.61 -1.28 46.53
C ALA A 86 -4.22 -0.89 47.06
N PHE A 87 -3.99 0.39 47.37
CA PHE A 87 -2.70 0.89 47.88
C PHE A 87 -2.30 0.33 49.25
N THR A 88 -3.26 -0.19 50.04
CA THR A 88 -3.00 -0.74 51.37
C THR A 88 -2.79 -2.25 51.37
N LEU A 89 -3.34 -2.99 50.38
CA LEU A 89 -3.22 -4.45 50.31
C LEU A 89 -2.25 -4.94 49.23
N ILE A 90 -1.98 -4.13 48.22
CA ILE A 90 -1.29 -4.56 47.01
C ILE A 90 -0.05 -3.70 46.86
N GLY A 91 1.12 -4.33 47.03
CA GLY A 91 2.41 -3.65 47.02
C GLY A 91 2.74 -2.90 45.71
N PRO A 92 3.82 -2.11 45.70
CA PRO A 92 4.23 -1.27 44.57
C PRO A 92 4.42 -2.02 43.23
N GLU A 93 4.58 -3.34 43.29
CA GLU A 93 4.63 -4.28 42.16
C GLU A 93 3.44 -4.13 41.19
N THR A 94 2.23 -3.84 41.67
CA THR A 94 1.04 -3.82 40.80
C THR A 94 0.84 -2.52 40.02
N VAL A 95 1.29 -1.40 40.60
CA VAL A 95 1.36 -0.13 39.87
C VAL A 95 2.36 -0.24 38.71
N LEU A 96 3.48 -0.92 38.94
CA LEU A 96 4.51 -1.13 37.92
C LEU A 96 4.01 -2.01 36.77
N THR A 97 3.31 -3.10 37.07
CA THR A 97 2.76 -4.01 36.05
C THR A 97 1.63 -3.36 35.23
N ALA A 98 0.78 -2.54 35.85
CA ALA A 98 -0.24 -1.77 35.14
C ALA A 98 0.40 -0.75 34.15
N LEU A 99 1.42 -0.01 34.59
CA LEU A 99 2.19 0.89 33.73
C LEU A 99 2.91 0.15 32.60
N ALA A 100 3.51 -1.01 32.90
CA ALA A 100 4.17 -1.84 31.90
C ALA A 100 3.21 -2.37 30.82
N MET A 101 1.98 -2.73 31.19
CA MET A 101 0.93 -3.13 30.23
C MET A 101 0.51 -1.98 29.32
N ILE A 102 0.35 -0.76 29.85
CA ILE A 102 0.00 0.43 29.07
C ILE A 102 1.15 0.82 28.10
N ALA A 103 2.39 0.81 28.60
CA ALA A 103 3.57 1.09 27.80
C ALA A 103 3.81 0.00 26.74
N GLY A 104 3.68 -1.28 27.09
CA GLY A 104 3.81 -2.40 26.16
C GLY A 104 2.72 -2.40 25.08
N GLY A 105 1.47 -2.10 25.46
CA GLY A 105 0.35 -2.00 24.53
C GLY A 105 0.53 -0.88 23.50
N SER A 106 1.06 0.28 23.92
CA SER A 106 1.32 1.41 23.02
C SER A 106 2.50 1.15 22.08
N ALA A 107 3.58 0.51 22.56
CA ALA A 107 4.70 0.09 21.71
C ALA A 107 4.26 -0.89 20.62
N LEU A 108 3.44 -1.90 20.94
CA LEU A 108 2.91 -2.86 19.95
C LEU A 108 1.98 -2.22 18.91
N LEU A 109 1.28 -1.13 19.27
CA LEU A 109 0.45 -0.37 18.33
C LEU A 109 1.31 0.51 17.40
N ALA A 110 2.37 1.11 17.92
CA ALA A 110 3.33 1.90 17.13
C ALA A 110 4.17 1.01 16.20
N TRP A 111 4.42 -0.23 16.59
CA TRP A 111 5.19 -1.21 15.82
C TRP A 111 4.35 -1.98 14.78
N ARG A 112 3.24 -1.39 14.32
CA ARG A 112 2.53 -1.91 13.15
C ARG A 112 3.47 -1.72 11.94
N PRO A 113 3.93 -2.79 11.29
CA PRO A 113 4.80 -2.65 10.13
C PRO A 113 4.05 -1.87 9.04
N ARG A 114 4.80 -1.24 8.14
CA ARG A 114 4.34 -0.45 6.98
C ARG A 114 3.47 -1.21 5.95
N LEU A 115 2.81 -2.29 6.37
CA LEU A 115 1.84 -3.08 5.59
C LEU A 115 0.75 -2.26 4.92
N LYS A 116 0.51 -1.00 5.32
CA LYS A 116 -0.45 -0.14 4.63
C LYS A 116 -0.03 0.06 3.17
N ASP A 117 1.18 0.55 2.95
CA ASP A 117 1.72 0.85 1.61
C ASP A 117 1.86 -0.44 0.78
N THR A 118 2.26 -1.55 1.41
CA THR A 118 2.38 -2.86 0.75
C THR A 118 1.03 -3.42 0.29
N ASN A 119 -0.02 -3.28 1.11
CA ASN A 119 -1.35 -3.75 0.73
C ASN A 119 -1.96 -2.89 -0.38
N GLU A 120 -1.76 -1.57 -0.33
CA GLU A 120 -2.20 -0.67 -1.39
C GLU A 120 -1.49 -1.00 -2.72
N ALA A 121 -0.19 -1.30 -2.69
CA ALA A 121 0.55 -1.75 -3.86
C ALA A 121 0.01 -3.05 -4.48
N ILE A 122 -0.43 -4.01 -3.65
CA ILE A 122 -1.05 -5.26 -4.14
C ILE A 122 -2.39 -4.98 -4.82
N ILE A 123 -3.20 -4.08 -4.28
CA ILE A 123 -4.49 -3.68 -4.90
C ILE A 123 -4.24 -3.01 -6.25
N VAL A 124 -3.26 -2.11 -6.32
CA VAL A 124 -2.86 -1.46 -7.57
C VAL A 124 -2.38 -2.50 -8.59
N ALA A 125 -1.57 -3.49 -8.19
CA ALA A 125 -1.14 -4.55 -9.09
C ALA A 125 -2.31 -5.40 -9.60
N ALA A 126 -3.29 -5.73 -8.75
CA ALA A 126 -4.48 -6.46 -9.16
C ALA A 126 -5.30 -5.70 -10.22
N LYS A 127 -5.37 -4.36 -10.11
CA LYS A 127 -6.00 -3.48 -11.11
C LYS A 127 -5.32 -3.55 -12.50
N TYR A 128 -4.04 -3.91 -12.55
CA TYR A 128 -3.23 -3.94 -13.78
C TYR A 128 -2.77 -5.34 -14.19
N GLY A 129 -3.54 -6.37 -13.85
CA GLY A 129 -3.28 -7.74 -14.31
C GLY A 129 -2.08 -8.39 -13.64
N ASN A 130 -1.87 -8.11 -12.35
CA ASN A 130 -0.78 -8.64 -11.51
C ASN A 130 0.63 -8.21 -11.93
N CYS A 131 0.73 -7.25 -12.86
CA CYS A 131 1.99 -6.63 -13.26
C CYS A 131 2.08 -5.23 -12.64
N LEU A 132 3.22 -4.92 -12.04
CA LEU A 132 3.47 -3.67 -11.36
C LEU A 132 4.82 -3.10 -11.78
N THR A 133 4.84 -1.83 -12.16
CA THR A 133 6.05 -1.07 -12.44
C THR A 133 6.19 0.03 -11.40
N ALA A 134 7.43 0.37 -11.00
CA ALA A 134 7.69 1.41 -10.00
C ALA A 134 7.06 2.76 -10.37
N THR A 135 7.12 3.15 -11.63
CA THR A 135 6.52 4.40 -12.15
C THR A 135 4.99 4.40 -12.00
N ARG A 136 4.35 3.28 -12.32
CA ARG A 136 2.90 3.13 -12.23
C ARG A 136 2.43 3.13 -10.78
N LEU A 137 3.15 2.45 -9.91
CA LEU A 137 2.87 2.43 -8.47
C LEU A 137 3.03 3.83 -7.86
N ALA A 138 4.08 4.56 -8.24
CA ALA A 138 4.33 5.92 -7.79
C ALA A 138 3.18 6.86 -8.15
N LEU A 139 2.66 6.76 -9.39
CA LEU A 139 1.54 7.57 -9.87
C LEU A 139 0.22 7.24 -9.16
N GLU A 140 -0.09 5.95 -8.95
CA GLU A 140 -1.37 5.55 -8.35
C GLU A 140 -1.44 5.79 -6.83
N LEU A 141 -0.30 5.71 -6.14
CA LEU A 141 -0.24 5.96 -4.69
C LEU A 141 0.13 7.41 -4.34
N ASP A 142 0.39 8.26 -5.33
CA ASP A 142 0.92 9.62 -5.15
C ASP A 142 2.15 9.66 -4.23
N VAL A 143 3.11 8.76 -4.52
CA VAL A 143 4.36 8.63 -3.78
C VAL A 143 5.57 8.86 -4.69
N THR A 144 6.70 9.23 -4.10
CA THR A 144 7.95 9.37 -4.85
C THR A 144 8.40 8.04 -5.45
N LEU A 145 9.09 8.10 -6.59
CA LEU A 145 9.59 6.91 -7.29
C LEU A 145 10.49 6.06 -6.38
N ASP A 146 11.41 6.69 -5.64
CA ASP A 146 12.28 6.01 -4.67
C ASP A 146 11.48 5.25 -3.60
N ARG A 147 10.33 5.80 -3.18
CA ARG A 147 9.46 5.14 -2.19
C ARG A 147 8.72 3.96 -2.82
N ALA A 148 8.21 4.12 -4.04
CA ALA A 148 7.58 3.04 -4.79
C ALA A 148 8.55 1.87 -5.03
N GLU A 149 9.80 2.16 -5.39
CA GLU A 149 10.85 1.14 -5.55
C GLU A 149 11.13 0.40 -4.26
N ARG A 150 11.21 1.10 -3.11
CA ARG A 150 11.37 0.45 -1.80
C ARG A 150 10.20 -0.48 -1.47
N ILE A 151 8.97 -0.06 -1.75
CA ILE A 151 7.77 -0.89 -1.53
C ILE A 151 7.84 -2.15 -2.40
N ILE A 152 8.21 -2.02 -3.67
CA ILE A 152 8.36 -3.17 -4.58
C ILE A 152 9.49 -4.08 -4.12
N GLN A 153 10.63 -3.53 -3.70
CA GLN A 153 11.73 -4.32 -3.15
C GLN A 153 11.32 -5.07 -1.88
N GLU A 154 10.48 -4.49 -1.02
CA GLU A 154 9.90 -5.18 0.13
C GLU A 154 8.96 -6.31 -0.29
N LEU A 155 8.15 -6.12 -1.33
CA LEU A 155 7.30 -7.17 -1.92
C LEU A 155 8.15 -8.33 -2.48
N VAL A 156 9.26 -8.02 -3.14
CA VAL A 156 10.19 -9.03 -3.66
C VAL A 156 10.90 -9.76 -2.50
N LYS A 157 11.40 -9.03 -1.50
CA LYS A 157 12.05 -9.62 -0.31
C LYS A 157 11.12 -10.53 0.49
N SER A 158 9.83 -10.21 0.53
CA SER A 158 8.81 -11.03 1.19
C SER A 158 8.33 -12.21 0.34
N GLY A 159 8.81 -12.35 -0.91
CA GLY A 159 8.42 -13.42 -1.83
C GLY A 159 7.03 -13.26 -2.44
N ILE A 160 6.41 -12.09 -2.27
CA ILE A 160 5.08 -11.77 -2.81
C ILE A 160 5.18 -11.38 -4.29
N ALA A 161 6.29 -10.77 -4.71
CA ALA A 161 6.53 -10.38 -6.10
C ALA A 161 7.80 -11.03 -6.67
N GLU A 162 7.78 -11.33 -7.96
CA GLU A 162 8.93 -11.80 -8.75
C GLU A 162 9.26 -10.81 -9.85
N ILE A 163 10.52 -10.72 -10.22
CA ILE A 163 10.98 -9.87 -11.32
C ILE A 163 10.76 -10.63 -12.61
N ASP A 164 9.88 -10.13 -13.48
CA ASP A 164 9.65 -10.75 -14.79
C ASP A 164 10.61 -10.12 -15.82
N LEU A 165 11.73 -10.79 -16.04
CA LEU A 165 12.74 -10.38 -17.01
C LEU A 165 12.31 -10.65 -18.47
N MET A 166 11.28 -11.47 -18.67
CA MET A 166 10.82 -11.91 -19.99
C MET A 166 9.76 -10.96 -20.57
N HIS A 167 9.06 -10.23 -19.70
CA HIS A 167 8.06 -9.25 -20.12
C HIS A 167 8.72 -7.98 -20.66
N LYS A 168 8.87 -7.88 -21.98
CA LYS A 168 9.28 -6.65 -22.65
C LYS A 168 8.09 -5.68 -22.73
N ASP A 169 8.03 -4.77 -21.78
CA ASP A 169 7.17 -3.59 -21.93
C ASP A 169 7.81 -2.61 -22.94
N SER A 170 6.97 -1.86 -23.65
CA SER A 170 7.35 -0.84 -24.65
C SER A 170 8.30 0.22 -24.10
N THR A 171 8.28 0.42 -22.77
CA THR A 171 9.06 1.41 -22.03
C THR A 171 10.43 0.91 -21.57
N ASN A 172 10.77 -0.36 -21.83
CA ASN A 172 11.99 -1.02 -21.34
C ASN A 172 12.16 -0.91 -19.80
N SER A 173 11.04 -0.76 -19.08
CA SER A 173 11.01 -0.70 -17.62
C SER A 173 10.93 -2.10 -17.02
N ILE A 174 11.50 -2.28 -15.82
CA ILE A 174 11.46 -3.56 -15.10
C ILE A 174 10.04 -3.78 -14.60
N VAL A 175 9.42 -4.87 -15.05
CA VAL A 175 8.08 -5.28 -14.63
C VAL A 175 8.18 -6.31 -13.51
N TYR A 176 7.41 -6.09 -12.45
CA TYR A 176 7.33 -6.98 -11.30
C TYR A 176 5.97 -7.69 -11.33
N LYS A 177 5.99 -9.02 -11.31
CA LYS A 177 4.80 -9.86 -11.32
C LYS A 177 4.47 -10.31 -9.91
N ILE A 178 3.25 -10.06 -9.44
CA ILE A 178 2.80 -10.55 -8.13
C ILE A 178 2.48 -12.04 -8.22
N ARG A 179 2.98 -12.83 -7.26
CA ARG A 179 2.65 -14.25 -7.10
C ARG A 179 1.45 -14.43 -6.18
N GLY A 180 0.59 -15.39 -6.51
CA GLY A 180 -0.44 -15.89 -5.58
C GLY A 180 -1.68 -15.01 -5.44
N LEU A 181 -2.00 -14.21 -6.46
CA LEU A 181 -3.32 -13.61 -6.66
C LEU A 181 -4.13 -14.43 -7.66
#